data_AF-A0A7C1YQJ0-F1
#
_entry.id   AF-A0A7C1YQJ0-F1
#
_cell.length_a   1.000
_cell.length_b   1.000
_cell.length_c   1.000
_cell.angle_alpha   90.00
_cell.angle_beta   90.00
_cell.angle_gamma   90.00
#
_symmetry.space_group_name_H-M   'P 1'
#
loop_
_entity.id
_entity.type
_entity.pdbx_description
1 polymer ?
#
loop_
_entity_poly.entity_id
_entity_poly.type
_entity_poly.pdbx_seq_one_letter_code
_entity_poly.pdbx_strand_id
1 'polypeptide(L)'
;PMLGWRGASRYARKEFKPAFGLECTAVKRVREEFGLKNLQVMVPFCRTPEEGREVLRIMKSFGVQRGKDGLDVYVMCEIPTNVLRADEFLDIFDGFSIGSNDLAQMTLGIDRDSNIVGGISNENDPSVKKLVASAISACKKRGKYIGFCGQAPSDYPEFLRFLIGQGIDSVSLNPDSLIQMKFEVAEEEKLQNQNG
;
A
#
# COMPACT_ATOMS: atom_id res chain seq x y z
N PRO A 1 16.29 -11.30 8.00
CA PRO A 1 15.03 -10.78 8.64
C PRO A 1 14.01 -10.26 7.62
N MET A 2 14.45 -9.40 6.70
CA MET A 2 13.64 -8.71 5.69
C MET A 2 12.77 -9.64 4.82
N LEU A 3 13.34 -10.71 4.28
CA LEU A 3 12.63 -11.74 3.48
C LEU A 3 12.02 -12.88 4.34
N GLY A 4 12.07 -12.75 5.66
CA GLY A 4 11.75 -13.82 6.61
C GLY A 4 10.30 -13.83 7.08
N TRP A 5 10.10 -14.31 8.30
CA TRP A 5 8.77 -14.49 8.91
C TRP A 5 8.16 -13.17 9.41
N ARG A 6 7.37 -12.51 8.55
CA ARG A 6 6.73 -11.20 8.79
C ARG A 6 5.47 -10.97 7.94
N GLY A 7 4.68 -9.98 8.33
CA GLY A 7 3.42 -9.58 7.68
C GLY A 7 2.41 -10.71 7.60
N ALA A 8 1.71 -10.84 6.46
CA ALA A 8 0.65 -11.83 6.27
C ALA A 8 1.01 -13.25 6.70
N SER A 9 2.22 -13.72 6.34
CA SER A 9 2.68 -15.07 6.71
C SER A 9 2.83 -15.27 8.21
N ARG A 10 3.08 -14.19 8.98
CA ARG A 10 3.12 -14.24 10.45
C ARG A 10 1.71 -14.35 11.03
N TYR A 11 0.77 -13.58 10.53
CA TYR A 11 -0.61 -13.56 11.01
C TYR A 11 -1.33 -14.92 10.86
N ALA A 12 -0.98 -15.68 9.81
CA ALA A 12 -1.56 -16.98 9.52
C ALA A 12 -1.05 -18.12 10.42
N ARG A 13 0.03 -17.94 11.18
CA ARG A 13 0.63 -19.00 12.00
C ARG A 13 -0.10 -19.20 13.32
N LYS A 14 -0.28 -20.46 13.73
CA LYS A 14 -1.01 -20.84 14.95
C LYS A 14 -0.44 -20.17 16.20
N GLU A 15 0.87 -20.08 16.26
CA GLU A 15 1.63 -19.53 17.39
C GLU A 15 1.42 -18.02 17.53
N PHE A 16 1.19 -17.31 16.42
CA PHE A 16 1.06 -15.85 16.40
C PHE A 16 -0.39 -15.36 16.23
N LYS A 17 -1.30 -16.23 15.79
CA LYS A 17 -2.72 -15.91 15.61
C LYS A 17 -3.37 -15.25 16.83
N PRO A 18 -3.08 -15.63 18.11
CA PRO A 18 -3.62 -14.93 19.27
C PRO A 18 -3.21 -13.46 19.34
N ALA A 19 -1.95 -13.14 18.99
CA ALA A 19 -1.45 -11.77 18.98
C ALA A 19 -2.13 -10.94 17.88
N PHE A 20 -2.27 -11.50 16.67
CA PHE A 20 -3.02 -10.84 15.60
C PHE A 20 -4.52 -10.65 15.95
N GLY A 21 -5.08 -11.57 16.73
CA GLY A 21 -6.44 -11.44 17.26
C GLY A 21 -6.62 -10.24 18.20
N LEU A 22 -5.58 -9.86 18.95
CA LEU A 22 -5.61 -8.65 19.78
C LEU A 22 -5.66 -7.38 18.92
N GLU A 23 -4.89 -7.33 17.82
CA GLU A 23 -4.97 -6.22 16.85
C GLU A 23 -6.38 -6.13 16.22
N CYS A 24 -6.97 -7.27 15.83
CA CYS A 24 -8.33 -7.31 15.31
C CYS A 24 -9.36 -6.82 16.34
N THR A 25 -9.19 -7.20 17.62
CA THR A 25 -10.06 -6.74 18.71
C THR A 25 -9.97 -5.23 18.90
N ALA A 26 -8.77 -4.66 18.80
CA ALA A 26 -8.57 -3.22 18.85
C ALA A 26 -9.27 -2.50 17.69
N VAL A 27 -9.12 -2.99 16.46
CA VAL A 27 -9.83 -2.45 15.28
C VAL A 27 -11.35 -2.48 15.49
N LYS A 28 -11.88 -3.62 15.94
CA LYS A 28 -13.30 -3.78 16.21
C LYS A 28 -13.79 -2.77 17.24
N ARG A 29 -13.05 -2.62 18.35
CA ARG A 29 -13.34 -1.65 19.41
C ARG A 29 -13.38 -0.21 18.89
N VAL A 30 -12.40 0.20 18.09
CA VAL A 30 -12.36 1.54 17.46
C VAL A 30 -13.60 1.81 16.60
N ARG A 31 -14.01 0.83 15.80
CA ARG A 31 -15.13 0.99 14.87
C ARG A 31 -16.51 0.83 15.53
N GLU A 32 -16.65 -0.06 16.50
CA GLU A 32 -17.94 -0.41 17.10
C GLU A 32 -18.23 0.37 18.39
N GLU A 33 -17.26 0.54 19.28
CA GLU A 33 -17.46 1.27 20.56
C GLU A 33 -17.24 2.78 20.40
N PHE A 34 -16.16 3.18 19.74
CA PHE A 34 -15.84 4.60 19.53
C PHE A 34 -16.54 5.20 18.29
N GLY A 35 -17.20 4.37 17.46
CA GLY A 35 -17.94 4.83 16.29
C GLY A 35 -17.09 5.37 15.14
N LEU A 36 -15.77 5.17 15.16
CA LEU A 36 -14.84 5.69 14.15
C LEU A 36 -14.83 4.82 12.88
N LYS A 37 -15.92 4.94 12.10
CA LYS A 37 -16.13 4.14 10.87
C LYS A 37 -15.22 4.52 9.70
N ASN A 38 -14.41 5.57 9.83
CA ASN A 38 -13.39 5.95 8.85
C ASN A 38 -12.09 5.13 8.96
N LEU A 39 -11.92 4.32 10.01
CA LEU A 39 -10.75 3.45 10.16
C LEU A 39 -10.76 2.32 9.12
N GLN A 40 -9.80 2.33 8.18
CA GLN A 40 -9.58 1.21 7.25
C GLN A 40 -8.41 0.34 7.71
N VAL A 41 -8.35 -0.90 7.23
CA VAL A 41 -7.26 -1.84 7.57
C VAL A 41 -6.41 -2.11 6.34
N MET A 42 -5.10 -2.21 6.53
CA MET A 42 -4.15 -2.56 5.48
C MET A 42 -3.30 -3.76 5.90
N VAL A 43 -3.20 -4.77 5.03
CA VAL A 43 -2.39 -5.96 5.27
C VAL A 43 -0.99 -5.77 4.68
N PRO A 44 0.08 -5.73 5.50
CA PRO A 44 1.45 -5.63 5.01
C PRO A 44 2.05 -7.00 4.67
N PHE A 45 3.06 -6.96 3.81
CA PHE A 45 3.96 -8.03 3.39
C PHE A 45 3.21 -9.31 3.00
N CYS A 46 2.16 -9.14 2.19
CA CYS A 46 1.32 -10.20 1.67
C CYS A 46 1.89 -10.73 0.37
N ARG A 47 2.51 -11.92 0.40
CA ARG A 47 3.28 -12.44 -0.75
C ARG A 47 2.40 -12.97 -1.85
N THR A 48 1.30 -13.62 -1.47
CA THR A 48 0.38 -14.24 -2.44
C THR A 48 -1.08 -13.92 -2.11
N PRO A 49 -2.00 -14.01 -3.10
CA PRO A 49 -3.43 -13.90 -2.86
C PRO A 49 -3.94 -14.93 -1.84
N GLU A 50 -3.33 -16.11 -1.78
CA GLU A 50 -3.69 -17.15 -0.82
C GLU A 50 -3.36 -16.73 0.62
N GLU A 51 -2.19 -16.11 0.86
CA GLU A 51 -1.89 -15.49 2.16
C GLU A 51 -2.93 -14.42 2.51
N GLY A 52 -3.32 -13.59 1.53
CA GLY A 52 -4.32 -12.54 1.72
C GLY A 52 -5.69 -13.10 2.14
N ARG A 53 -6.17 -14.14 1.44
CA ARG A 53 -7.43 -14.83 1.78
C ARG A 53 -7.40 -15.39 3.19
N GLU A 54 -6.27 -15.97 3.59
CA GLU A 54 -6.11 -16.54 4.93
C GLU A 54 -6.12 -15.44 6.02
N VAL A 55 -5.44 -14.32 5.79
CA VAL A 55 -5.49 -13.16 6.72
C VAL A 55 -6.91 -12.65 6.86
N LEU A 56 -7.64 -12.44 5.75
CA LEU A 56 -9.04 -11.98 5.78
C LEU A 56 -9.96 -12.97 6.51
N ARG A 57 -9.72 -14.29 6.34
CA ARG A 57 -10.46 -15.34 7.07
C ARG A 57 -10.21 -15.26 8.57
N ILE A 58 -8.96 -15.02 8.98
CA ILE A 58 -8.61 -14.87 10.40
C ILE A 58 -9.22 -13.60 10.97
N MET A 59 -9.11 -12.46 10.28
CA MET A 59 -9.74 -11.20 10.69
C MET A 59 -11.25 -11.39 10.90
N LYS A 60 -11.92 -12.08 9.96
CA LYS A 60 -13.34 -12.41 10.07
C LYS A 60 -13.66 -13.24 11.31
N SER A 61 -12.80 -14.21 11.66
CA SER A 61 -12.97 -15.02 12.89
C SER A 61 -12.87 -14.20 14.19
N PHE A 62 -12.26 -13.02 14.14
CA PHE A 62 -12.20 -12.06 15.25
C PHE A 62 -13.22 -10.91 15.11
N GLY A 63 -14.16 -11.01 14.15
CA GLY A 63 -15.24 -10.04 13.96
C GLY A 63 -14.89 -8.83 13.09
N VAL A 64 -13.71 -8.80 12.47
CA VAL A 64 -13.28 -7.76 11.54
C VAL A 64 -13.48 -8.29 10.11
N GLN A 65 -14.54 -7.85 9.43
CA GLN A 65 -14.93 -8.38 8.12
C GLN A 65 -15.00 -7.27 7.07
N ARG A 66 -14.30 -7.47 5.95
CA ARG A 66 -14.39 -6.62 4.75
C ARG A 66 -15.85 -6.43 4.31
N GLY A 67 -16.22 -5.19 4.02
CA GLY A 67 -17.56 -4.76 3.64
C GLY A 67 -18.55 -4.62 4.80
N LYS A 68 -18.28 -5.16 5.99
CA LYS A 68 -19.14 -4.99 7.16
C LYS A 68 -18.99 -3.56 7.69
N ASP A 69 -20.11 -2.85 7.84
CA ASP A 69 -20.16 -1.45 8.26
C ASP A 69 -19.24 -0.52 7.43
N GLY A 70 -19.08 -0.81 6.13
CA GLY A 70 -18.19 -0.02 5.26
C GLY A 70 -16.70 -0.14 5.59
N LEU A 71 -16.27 -1.25 6.20
CA LEU A 71 -14.85 -1.54 6.38
C LEU A 71 -14.23 -1.99 5.06
N ASP A 72 -13.34 -1.17 4.53
CA ASP A 72 -12.43 -1.54 3.46
C ASP A 72 -11.17 -2.19 4.03
N VAL A 73 -10.69 -3.20 3.32
CA VAL A 73 -9.41 -3.84 3.61
C VAL A 73 -8.52 -3.72 2.38
N TYR A 74 -7.38 -3.05 2.56
CA TYR A 74 -6.35 -2.86 1.55
C TYR A 74 -5.20 -3.84 1.75
N VAL A 75 -4.39 -4.00 0.71
CA VAL A 75 -3.08 -4.65 0.83
C VAL A 75 -1.99 -3.66 0.46
N MET A 76 -0.90 -3.69 1.21
CA MET A 76 0.26 -2.87 0.87
C MET A 76 0.95 -3.52 -0.34
N CYS A 77 1.03 -2.79 -1.45
CA CYS A 77 1.66 -3.22 -2.69
C CYS A 77 3.16 -2.91 -2.61
N GLU A 78 3.92 -3.83 -2.05
CA GLU A 78 5.32 -3.65 -1.68
C GLU A 78 6.24 -4.80 -2.13
N ILE A 79 5.65 -5.84 -2.72
CA ILE A 79 6.36 -7.00 -3.26
C ILE A 79 6.05 -7.07 -4.76
N PRO A 80 7.01 -7.38 -5.67
CA PRO A 80 6.74 -7.49 -7.10
C PRO A 80 5.56 -8.42 -7.44
N THR A 81 5.35 -9.48 -6.65
CA THR A 81 4.18 -10.36 -6.81
C THR A 81 2.83 -9.65 -6.64
N ASN A 82 2.74 -8.61 -5.81
CA ASN A 82 1.52 -7.79 -5.68
C ASN A 82 1.17 -7.09 -7.00
N VAL A 83 2.18 -6.65 -7.73
CA VAL A 83 2.02 -5.97 -9.02
C VAL A 83 1.74 -7.00 -10.13
N LEU A 84 2.52 -8.08 -10.18
CA LEU A 84 2.40 -9.10 -11.22
C LEU A 84 1.09 -9.89 -11.15
N ARG A 85 0.53 -10.05 -9.94
CA ARG A 85 -0.77 -10.73 -9.70
C ARG A 85 -1.83 -9.74 -9.21
N ALA A 86 -1.75 -8.48 -9.65
CA ALA A 86 -2.60 -7.40 -9.14
C ALA A 86 -4.09 -7.74 -9.20
N ASP A 87 -4.57 -8.31 -10.31
CA ASP A 87 -5.97 -8.69 -10.45
C ASP A 87 -6.42 -9.70 -9.37
N GLU A 88 -5.63 -10.73 -9.09
CA GLU A 88 -6.00 -11.72 -8.08
C GLU A 88 -6.02 -11.14 -6.65
N PHE A 89 -5.16 -10.16 -6.37
CA PHE A 89 -5.20 -9.43 -5.11
C PHE A 89 -6.41 -8.49 -5.04
N LEU A 90 -6.74 -7.80 -6.13
CA LEU A 90 -7.88 -6.86 -6.22
C LEU A 90 -9.25 -7.57 -6.18
N ASP A 91 -9.30 -8.88 -6.42
CA ASP A 91 -10.50 -9.68 -6.16
C ASP A 91 -10.85 -9.74 -4.66
N ILE A 92 -9.83 -9.77 -3.81
CA ILE A 92 -9.97 -10.03 -2.38
C ILE A 92 -9.77 -8.80 -1.48
N PHE A 93 -9.13 -7.76 -2.01
CA PHE A 93 -8.93 -6.47 -1.34
C PHE A 93 -9.72 -5.34 -2.03
N ASP A 94 -9.88 -4.21 -1.34
CA ASP A 94 -10.63 -3.05 -1.83
C ASP A 94 -9.74 -2.03 -2.55
N GLY A 95 -8.43 -2.30 -2.58
CA GLY A 95 -7.44 -1.45 -3.20
C GLY A 95 -6.04 -1.72 -2.66
N PHE A 96 -5.10 -0.94 -3.17
CA PHE A 96 -3.69 -0.99 -2.81
C PHE A 96 -3.25 0.30 -2.13
N SER A 97 -2.21 0.17 -1.29
CA SER A 97 -1.33 1.29 -0.97
C SER A 97 0.08 0.89 -1.36
N ILE A 98 0.73 1.61 -2.25
CA ILE A 98 2.09 1.31 -2.69
C ILE A 98 3.05 1.63 -1.55
N GLY A 99 3.78 0.62 -1.08
CA GLY A 99 4.90 0.77 -0.15
C GLY A 99 6.19 0.85 -0.96
N SER A 100 6.55 2.05 -1.44
CA SER A 100 7.63 2.24 -2.42
C SER A 100 8.99 1.79 -1.93
N ASN A 101 9.24 1.92 -0.64
CA ASN A 101 10.47 1.52 0.01
C ASN A 101 10.78 0.04 -0.17
N ASP A 102 9.87 -0.81 0.28
CA ASP A 102 9.99 -2.26 0.16
C ASP A 102 9.84 -2.69 -1.32
N LEU A 103 8.99 -2.01 -2.10
CA LEU A 103 8.87 -2.30 -3.54
C LEU A 103 10.20 -2.06 -4.28
N ALA A 104 10.86 -0.94 -4.04
CA ALA A 104 12.15 -0.62 -4.64
C ALA A 104 13.22 -1.63 -4.21
N GLN A 105 13.27 -1.92 -2.91
CA GLN A 105 14.21 -2.89 -2.34
C GLN A 105 14.09 -4.27 -2.98
N MET A 106 12.86 -4.78 -3.11
CA MET A 106 12.59 -6.10 -3.69
C MET A 106 12.77 -6.11 -5.21
N THR A 107 12.52 -4.98 -5.88
CA THR A 107 12.68 -4.86 -7.34
C THR A 107 14.15 -4.80 -7.74
N LEU A 108 14.96 -4.06 -6.97
CA LEU A 108 16.38 -3.88 -7.23
C LEU A 108 17.26 -4.97 -6.59
N GLY A 109 16.67 -5.80 -5.72
CA GLY A 109 17.39 -6.90 -5.06
C GLY A 109 18.42 -6.40 -4.05
N ILE A 110 18.10 -5.34 -3.32
CA ILE A 110 19.01 -4.68 -2.38
C ILE A 110 18.52 -4.82 -0.94
N ASP A 111 19.38 -4.44 0.01
CA ASP A 111 19.00 -4.09 1.38
C ASP A 111 19.36 -2.62 1.55
N ARG A 112 18.36 -1.75 1.73
CA ARG A 112 18.58 -0.29 1.78
C ARG A 112 19.37 0.15 3.02
N ASP A 113 19.38 -0.67 4.07
CA ASP A 113 20.13 -0.40 5.30
C ASP A 113 21.59 -0.88 5.19
N SER A 114 21.96 -1.50 4.05
CA SER A 114 23.33 -1.91 3.78
C SER A 114 24.24 -0.72 3.48
N ASN A 115 25.31 -0.58 4.25
CA ASN A 115 26.36 0.43 3.98
C ASN A 115 27.10 0.21 2.65
N ILE A 116 26.93 -0.95 2.00
CA ILE A 116 27.63 -1.30 0.76
C ILE A 116 26.75 -0.99 -0.46
N VAL A 117 25.46 -1.33 -0.41
CA VAL A 117 24.54 -1.23 -1.57
C VAL A 117 23.35 -0.30 -1.34
N GLY A 118 23.18 0.27 -0.14
CA GLY A 118 22.05 1.13 0.20
C GLY A 118 21.93 2.37 -0.68
N GLY A 119 23.07 2.90 -1.17
CA GLY A 119 23.10 4.02 -2.12
C GLY A 119 22.51 3.71 -3.51
N ILE A 120 22.23 2.43 -3.82
CA ILE A 120 21.53 2.02 -5.04
C ILE A 120 20.01 2.18 -4.89
N SER A 121 19.51 2.24 -3.65
CA SER A 121 18.07 2.36 -3.38
C SER A 121 17.52 3.64 -3.98
N ASN A 122 16.63 3.49 -4.96
CA ASN A 122 16.00 4.60 -5.64
C ASN A 122 14.56 4.26 -6.02
N GLU A 123 13.60 4.90 -5.35
CA GLU A 123 12.18 4.75 -5.65
C GLU A 123 11.80 5.34 -7.03
N ASN A 124 12.61 6.28 -7.56
CA ASN A 124 12.46 6.88 -8.89
C ASN A 124 13.18 6.07 -9.99
N ASP A 125 13.74 4.89 -9.67
CA ASP A 125 14.34 4.00 -10.68
C ASP A 125 13.28 3.60 -11.74
N PRO A 126 13.63 3.57 -13.04
CA PRO A 126 12.69 3.21 -14.10
C PRO A 126 12.00 1.86 -13.92
N SER A 127 12.66 0.87 -13.30
CA SER A 127 12.09 -0.44 -13.01
C SER A 127 11.00 -0.35 -11.94
N VAL A 128 11.25 0.45 -10.89
CA VAL A 128 10.29 0.70 -9.82
C VAL A 128 9.10 1.50 -10.36
N LYS A 129 9.34 2.55 -11.15
CA LYS A 129 8.27 3.33 -11.79
C LYS A 129 7.36 2.50 -12.69
N LYS A 130 7.91 1.54 -13.43
CA LYS A 130 7.10 0.60 -14.25
C LYS A 130 6.15 -0.23 -13.39
N LEU A 131 6.63 -0.70 -12.24
CA LEU A 131 5.80 -1.47 -11.31
C LEU A 131 4.73 -0.61 -10.63
N VAL A 132 5.09 0.61 -10.22
CA VAL A 132 4.16 1.62 -9.68
C VAL A 132 3.05 1.93 -10.70
N ALA A 133 3.41 2.27 -11.95
CA ALA A 133 2.44 2.53 -13.02
C ALA A 133 1.53 1.33 -13.29
N SER A 134 2.08 0.10 -13.29
CA SER A 134 1.30 -1.12 -13.49
C SER A 134 0.29 -1.35 -12.35
N ALA A 135 0.68 -1.13 -11.10
CA ALA A 135 -0.19 -1.24 -9.94
C ALA A 135 -1.32 -0.21 -9.97
N ILE A 136 -1.01 1.05 -10.31
CA ILE A 136 -2.00 2.11 -10.49
C ILE A 136 -2.97 1.73 -11.60
N SER A 137 -2.46 1.35 -12.79
CA SER A 137 -3.29 0.96 -13.92
C SER A 137 -4.25 -0.19 -13.58
N ALA A 138 -3.78 -1.23 -12.87
CA ALA A 138 -4.62 -2.34 -12.44
C ALA A 138 -5.77 -1.89 -11.51
N CYS A 139 -5.48 -1.04 -10.52
CA CYS A 139 -6.49 -0.51 -9.62
C CYS A 139 -7.52 0.36 -10.36
N LYS A 140 -7.06 1.30 -11.19
CA LYS A 140 -7.94 2.21 -11.94
C LYS A 140 -8.85 1.46 -12.91
N LYS A 141 -8.33 0.47 -13.65
CA LYS A 141 -9.12 -0.39 -14.55
C LYS A 141 -10.26 -1.13 -13.82
N ARG A 142 -10.08 -1.40 -12.53
CA ARG A 142 -11.04 -2.11 -11.69
C ARG A 142 -11.89 -1.21 -10.81
N GLY A 143 -11.70 0.12 -10.88
CA GLY A 143 -12.36 1.07 -9.98
C GLY A 143 -12.03 0.82 -8.50
N LYS A 144 -10.81 0.33 -8.22
CA LYS A 144 -10.32 0.04 -6.87
C LYS A 144 -9.40 1.15 -6.39
N TYR A 145 -9.37 1.35 -5.08
CA TYR A 145 -8.53 2.39 -4.47
C TYR A 145 -7.05 2.14 -4.73
N ILE A 146 -6.29 3.20 -4.99
CA ILE A 146 -4.84 3.17 -5.05
C ILE A 146 -4.21 4.40 -4.38
N GLY A 147 -3.56 4.15 -3.25
CA GLY A 147 -2.75 5.14 -2.54
C GLY A 147 -1.25 4.90 -2.71
N PHE A 148 -0.46 5.89 -2.34
CA PHE A 148 1.00 5.80 -2.25
C PHE A 148 1.48 6.18 -0.85
N CYS A 149 2.40 5.40 -0.28
CA CYS A 149 3.06 5.65 0.99
C CYS A 149 4.58 5.52 0.84
N GLY A 150 5.29 6.62 1.01
CA GLY A 150 6.74 6.67 0.84
C GLY A 150 7.25 8.11 0.83
N GLN A 151 8.57 8.28 0.91
CA GLN A 151 9.17 9.62 0.91
C GLN A 151 9.44 10.16 -0.50
N ALA A 152 9.51 9.31 -1.54
CA ALA A 152 9.79 9.77 -2.89
C ALA A 152 8.99 10.99 -3.36
N PRO A 153 7.68 11.11 -3.13
CA PRO A 153 6.95 12.28 -3.61
C PRO A 153 7.34 13.56 -2.84
N SER A 154 7.82 13.44 -1.60
CA SER A 154 8.38 14.55 -0.82
C SER A 154 9.78 14.95 -1.32
N ASP A 155 10.62 13.96 -1.64
CA ASP A 155 12.02 14.17 -2.02
C ASP A 155 12.17 14.54 -3.51
N TYR A 156 11.25 14.07 -4.35
CA TYR A 156 11.27 14.18 -5.81
C TYR A 156 9.91 14.70 -6.32
N PRO A 157 9.73 16.03 -6.47
CA PRO A 157 8.48 16.61 -6.99
C PRO A 157 8.07 16.05 -8.36
N GLU A 158 9.02 15.67 -9.22
CA GLU A 158 8.74 15.04 -10.51
C GLU A 158 8.13 13.63 -10.36
N PHE A 159 8.44 12.94 -9.26
CA PHE A 159 7.82 11.66 -8.94
C PHE A 159 6.37 11.84 -8.51
N LEU A 160 6.07 12.90 -7.74
CA LEU A 160 4.70 13.27 -7.41
C LEU A 160 3.89 13.57 -8.68
N ARG A 161 4.42 14.40 -9.59
CA ARG A 161 3.78 14.70 -10.88
C ARG A 161 3.55 13.44 -11.71
N PHE A 162 4.52 12.52 -11.71
CA PHE A 162 4.36 11.20 -12.34
C PHE A 162 3.18 10.42 -11.73
N LEU A 163 3.05 10.35 -10.40
CA LEU A 163 1.94 9.66 -9.74
C LEU A 163 0.58 10.29 -10.12
N ILE A 164 0.49 11.62 -10.13
CA ILE A 164 -0.72 12.35 -10.54
C ILE A 164 -1.05 12.03 -12.00
N GLY A 165 -0.05 12.08 -12.90
CA GLY A 165 -0.22 11.72 -14.32
C GLY A 165 -0.61 10.25 -14.56
N GLN A 166 -0.32 9.34 -13.63
CA GLN A 166 -0.83 7.97 -13.67
C GLN A 166 -2.25 7.84 -13.09
N GLY A 167 -2.78 8.88 -12.44
CA GLY A 167 -4.11 8.91 -11.86
C GLY A 167 -4.19 8.27 -10.47
N ILE A 168 -3.15 8.41 -9.63
CA ILE A 168 -3.19 7.97 -8.22
C ILE A 168 -4.37 8.60 -7.47
N ASP A 169 -4.99 7.89 -6.51
CA ASP A 169 -6.12 8.45 -5.73
C ASP A 169 -5.63 9.25 -4.51
N SER A 170 -4.50 8.85 -3.91
CA SER A 170 -3.95 9.53 -2.74
C SER A 170 -2.44 9.36 -2.61
N VAL A 171 -1.80 10.33 -1.95
CA VAL A 171 -0.38 10.28 -1.57
C VAL A 171 -0.26 10.64 -0.10
N SER A 172 0.31 9.74 0.70
CA SER A 172 0.61 9.98 2.12
C SER A 172 2.00 10.59 2.25
N LEU A 173 2.08 11.80 2.82
CA LEU A 173 3.31 12.58 2.96
C LEU A 173 3.62 12.88 4.43
N ASN A 174 4.88 13.21 4.70
CA ASN A 174 5.24 13.79 6.00
C ASN A 174 4.57 15.16 6.18
N PRO A 175 4.15 15.51 7.42
CA PRO A 175 3.50 16.79 7.69
C PRO A 175 4.26 18.01 7.16
N ASP A 176 5.58 18.01 7.26
CA ASP A 176 6.44 19.14 6.88
C ASP A 176 6.43 19.42 5.37
N SER A 177 6.17 18.41 4.54
CA SER A 177 6.13 18.52 3.08
C SER A 177 4.74 18.84 2.54
N LEU A 178 3.70 18.82 3.38
CA LEU A 178 2.30 18.93 2.93
C LEU A 178 1.98 20.24 2.19
N ILE A 179 2.48 21.38 2.68
CA ILE A 179 2.15 22.68 2.09
C ILE A 179 2.75 22.79 0.69
N GLN A 180 4.04 22.48 0.55
CA GLN A 180 4.73 22.53 -0.74
C GLN A 180 4.08 21.60 -1.75
N MET A 181 3.82 20.35 -1.36
CA MET A 181 3.27 19.35 -2.26
C MET A 181 1.83 19.64 -2.68
N LYS A 182 1.03 20.35 -1.85
CA LYS A 182 -0.30 20.82 -2.27
C LYS A 182 -0.24 21.79 -3.45
N PHE A 183 0.77 22.68 -3.50
CA PHE A 183 0.93 23.59 -4.64
C PHE A 183 1.33 22.83 -5.90
N GLU A 184 2.25 21.87 -5.78
CA GLU A 184 2.65 20.99 -6.89
C GLU A 184 1.46 20.20 -7.47
N VAL A 185 0.60 19.63 -6.60
CA VAL A 185 -0.62 18.95 -7.04
C VAL A 185 -1.53 19.89 -7.81
N ALA A 186 -1.80 21.08 -7.27
CA ALA A 186 -2.70 22.05 -7.88
C ALA A 186 -2.19 22.58 -9.23
N GLU A 187 -0.88 22.70 -9.42
CA GLU A 187 -0.28 23.08 -10.70
C GLU A 187 -0.41 21.95 -11.73
N GLU A 188 -0.09 20.72 -11.35
CA GLU A 188 -0.16 19.56 -12.26
C GLU A 188 -1.59 19.27 -12.71
N GLU A 189 -2.57 19.33 -11.80
CA GLU A 189 -3.99 19.17 -12.13
C GLU A 189 -4.48 20.24 -13.12
N LYS A 190 -4.01 21.49 -13.00
CA LYS A 190 -4.34 22.55 -13.96
C LYS A 190 -3.78 22.26 -15.35
N LEU A 191 -2.53 21.79 -15.42
CA LEU A 191 -1.88 21.45 -16.69
C LEU A 191 -2.60 20.31 -17.39
N GLN A 192 -3.04 19.29 -16.65
CA GLN A 192 -3.80 18.17 -17.23
C GLN A 192 -5.16 18.60 -17.76
N ASN A 193 -5.88 19.46 -17.04
CA ASN A 193 -7.17 19.99 -17.47
C ASN A 193 -7.08 20.94 -18.68
N GLN A 194 -5.91 21.52 -18.96
CA GLN A 194 -5.69 22.36 -20.15
C GLN A 194 -5.31 21.55 -21.39
N ASN A 195 -4.81 20.32 -21.20
CA ASN A 195 -4.28 19.47 -22.27
C ASN A 195 -5.20 18.29 -22.65
N GLY A 196 -6.31 18.10 -21.92
CA GLY A 196 -7.34 17.07 -22.18
C GLY A 196 -8.60 17.67 -22.81
#